data_AF-A0A3B1AZ34-F1
#
_entry.id   AF-A0A3B1AZ34-F1
#
_cell.length_a   1.000
_cell.length_b   1.000
_cell.length_c   1.000
_cell.angle_alpha   90.00
_cell.angle_beta   90.00
_cell.angle_gamma   90.00
#
_symmetry.space_group_name_H-M   'P 1'
#
loop_
_entity.id
_entity.type
_entity.pdbx_description
1 polymer ?
#
loop_
_entity_poly.entity_id
_entity_poly.type
_entity_poly.pdbx_seq_one_letter_code
_entity_poly.pdbx_strand_id
1 'polypeptide(L)'
;GKLKRRMYRAHANTDDCPQPGDNLFTASTESGQGVGKVVQAQTSSTGGVDLLAVIEIASMEQYSLHLHDAGGPMLSLQDLPYAIEEEQ
;
A
#
# COMPACT_ATOMS: atom_id res chain seq x y z
N GLY A 1 21.04 9.03 6.43
CA GLY A 1 19.70 9.64 6.37
C GLY A 1 18.67 8.57 6.66
N LYS A 2 17.67 8.84 7.50
CA LYS A 2 16.67 7.83 7.89
C LYS A 2 15.71 7.57 6.72
N LEU A 3 15.57 6.30 6.33
CA LEU A 3 14.62 5.91 5.29
C LEU A 3 13.18 6.19 5.78
N LYS A 4 12.41 6.97 5.02
CA LYS A 4 11.04 7.37 5.40
C LYS A 4 9.96 6.56 4.68
N ARG A 5 10.30 5.93 3.56
CA ARG A 5 9.37 5.23 2.67
C ARG A 5 9.97 3.92 2.18
N ARG A 6 9.14 2.88 2.10
CA ARG A 6 9.53 1.54 1.65
C ARG A 6 8.52 1.00 0.65
N MET A 7 8.99 0.15 -0.27
CA MET A 7 8.11 -0.55 -1.22
C MET A 7 7.53 -1.80 -0.55
N TYR A 8 6.22 -1.98 -0.71
CA TYR A 8 5.47 -3.11 -0.18
C TYR A 8 4.66 -3.77 -1.30
N ARG A 9 4.46 -5.08 -1.16
CA ARG A 9 3.48 -5.83 -1.94
C ARG A 9 2.19 -5.89 -1.14
N ALA A 10 1.07 -5.60 -1.78
CA ALA A 10 -0.25 -5.63 -1.17
C ALA A 10 -1.25 -6.29 -2.10
N HIS A 11 -2.31 -6.83 -1.51
CA HIS A 11 -3.44 -7.41 -2.20
C HIS A 11 -4.72 -6.66 -1.80
N ALA A 12 -5.56 -6.35 -2.76
CA ALA A 12 -6.85 -5.71 -2.56
C ALA A 12 -7.95 -6.62 -3.11
N ASN A 13 -8.98 -6.88 -2.31
CA ASN A 13 -10.14 -7.65 -2.77
C ASN A 13 -11.11 -6.72 -3.52
N THR A 14 -10.72 -6.30 -4.71
CA THR A 14 -11.48 -5.42 -5.61
C THR A 14 -11.28 -5.86 -7.05
N ASP A 15 -12.30 -5.66 -7.89
CA ASP A 15 -12.19 -5.85 -9.34
C ASP A 15 -11.58 -4.62 -10.04
N ASP A 16 -11.50 -3.49 -9.33
CA ASP A 16 -10.93 -2.24 -9.83
C ASP A 16 -9.41 -2.23 -9.66
N CYS A 17 -8.69 -2.37 -10.78
CA CYS A 17 -7.23 -2.33 -10.79
C CYS A 17 -6.74 -0.86 -10.82
N PRO A 18 -6.05 -0.38 -9.77
CA PRO A 18 -5.59 0.99 -9.71
C PRO A 18 -4.45 1.27 -10.70
N GLN A 19 -4.24 2.55 -10.97
CA GLN A 19 -3.21 3.01 -11.88
C GLN A 19 -1.90 3.33 -11.15
N PRO A 20 -0.74 3.12 -11.79
CA PRO A 20 0.52 3.67 -11.30
C PRO A 20 0.42 5.17 -11.04
N GLY A 21 0.76 5.60 -9.82
CA GLY A 21 0.68 6.98 -9.38
C GLY A 21 -0.49 7.29 -8.44
N ASP A 22 -1.48 6.40 -8.35
CA ASP A 22 -2.62 6.53 -7.45
C ASP A 22 -2.18 6.61 -5.99
N ASN A 23 -2.88 7.43 -5.22
CA ASN A 23 -2.56 7.65 -3.82
C ASN A 23 -3.17 6.56 -2.93
N LEU A 24 -2.45 6.21 -1.87
CA LEU A 24 -2.94 5.35 -0.80
C LEU A 24 -3.33 6.17 0.42
N PHE A 25 -4.39 5.76 1.10
CA PHE A 25 -4.95 6.47 2.25
C PHE A 25 -4.96 5.55 3.47
N THR A 26 -5.09 6.13 4.66
CA THR A 26 -5.38 5.35 5.87
C THR A 26 -6.68 5.82 6.49
N ALA A 27 -7.28 4.99 7.34
CA ALA A 27 -8.51 5.32 8.05
C ALA A 27 -8.39 6.57 8.96
N SER A 28 -7.18 7.05 9.26
CA SER A 28 -6.94 8.18 10.18
C SER A 28 -6.31 9.41 9.53
N THR A 29 -6.01 9.40 8.22
CA THR A 29 -5.46 10.58 7.55
C THR A 29 -6.55 11.59 7.20
N GLU A 30 -6.82 12.53 8.11
CA GLU A 30 -7.70 13.69 7.87
C GLU A 30 -7.10 14.72 6.89
N SER A 31 -5.77 14.70 6.69
CA SER A 31 -5.07 15.75 5.93
C SER A 31 -5.22 15.67 4.40
N GLY A 32 -5.94 14.67 3.86
CA GLY A 32 -6.12 14.45 2.42
C GLY A 32 -4.83 14.15 1.63
N GLN A 33 -3.68 14.10 2.32
CA GLN A 33 -2.39 13.73 1.78
C GLN A 33 -2.27 12.21 1.87
N GLY A 34 -2.18 11.53 0.74
CA GLY A 34 -1.97 10.08 0.71
C GLY A 34 -0.64 9.69 1.39
N VAL A 35 -0.66 8.57 2.10
CA VAL A 35 0.50 8.02 2.84
C VAL A 35 1.44 7.18 1.95
N GLY A 36 1.06 7.02 0.69
CA GLY A 36 1.82 6.23 -0.26
C GLY A 36 1.30 6.37 -1.68
N LYS A 37 1.96 5.67 -2.59
CA LYS A 37 1.58 5.63 -4.01
C LYS A 37 1.68 4.24 -4.58
N VAL A 38 0.73 3.91 -5.45
CA VAL A 38 0.78 2.72 -6.30
C VAL A 38 1.91 2.88 -7.32
N VAL A 39 2.78 1.88 -7.40
CA VAL A 39 3.85 1.78 -8.41
C VAL A 39 3.39 0.92 -9.57
N GLN A 40 2.74 -0.20 -9.26
CA GLN A 40 2.23 -1.14 -10.24
C GLN A 40 1.06 -1.91 -9.63
N ALA A 41 0.06 -2.24 -10.44
CA ALA A 41 -1.03 -3.11 -10.03
C ALA A 41 -1.41 -4.05 -11.17
N GLN A 42 -1.92 -5.22 -10.81
CA GLN A 42 -2.35 -6.26 -11.73
C GLN A 42 -3.49 -7.07 -11.10
N THR A 43 -4.46 -7.49 -11.91
CA THR A 43 -5.50 -8.41 -11.46
C THR A 43 -4.88 -9.75 -11.07
N SER A 44 -5.21 -10.25 -9.89
CA SER A 44 -4.71 -11.52 -9.40
C SER A 44 -5.43 -12.69 -10.08
N SER A 45 -4.71 -13.77 -10.36
CA SER A 45 -5.31 -15.00 -10.93
C SER A 45 -6.30 -15.69 -9.98
N THR A 46 -6.24 -15.38 -8.69
CA THR A 46 -7.14 -15.92 -7.66
C THR A 46 -8.30 -14.98 -7.32
N GLY A 47 -8.47 -13.89 -8.08
CA GLY A 47 -9.44 -12.83 -7.79
C GLY A 47 -8.84 -11.69 -6.97
N GLY A 48 -9.40 -10.49 -7.12
CA GLY A 48 -8.82 -9.27 -6.56
C GLY A 48 -7.65 -8.73 -7.38
N VAL A 49 -6.86 -7.86 -6.77
CA VAL A 49 -5.76 -7.14 -7.41
C VAL A 49 -4.52 -7.21 -6.52
N ASP A 50 -3.40 -7.62 -7.12
CA ASP A 50 -2.08 -7.52 -6.50
C ASP A 50 -1.39 -6.24 -6.95
N LEU A 51 -0.83 -5.49 -6.00
CA LEU A 51 -0.14 -4.24 -6.28
C LEU A 51 1.17 -4.09 -5.51
N LEU A 52 2.04 -3.27 -6.07
CA LEU A 52 3.24 -2.74 -5.44
C LEU A 52 3.01 -1.27 -5.14
N ALA A 53 3.31 -0.86 -3.92
CA ALA A 53 3.17 0.52 -3.49
C ALA A 53 4.35 0.97 -2.63
N VAL A 54 4.70 2.24 -2.73
CA VAL A 54 5.66 2.88 -1.82
C VAL A 54 4.89 3.59 -0.73
N ILE A 55 5.15 3.23 0.52
CA ILE A 55 4.36 3.66 1.68
C ILE A 55 5.30 4.23 2.74
N GLU A 56 4.84 5.26 3.44
CA GLU A 56 5.52 5.77 4.64
C GLU A 56 5.53 4.73 5.75
N ILE A 57 6.72 4.41 6.25
CA ILE A 57 6.91 3.34 7.24
C ILE A 57 6.10 3.62 8.52
N ALA A 58 6.03 4.89 8.93
CA ALA A 58 5.27 5.30 10.11
C ALA A 58 3.76 5.01 9.99
N SER A 59 3.20 5.03 8.77
CA SER A 59 1.78 4.78 8.53
C SER A 59 1.44 3.29 8.54
N MET A 60 2.40 2.43 8.21
CA MET A 60 2.25 0.97 8.17
C MET A 60 2.06 0.35 9.56
N GLU A 61 2.75 0.88 10.57
CA GLU A 61 2.70 0.35 11.93
C GLU A 61 1.42 0.74 12.68
N GLN A 62 0.73 1.79 12.22
CA GLN A 62 -0.33 2.45 12.98
C GLN A 62 -1.71 2.29 12.37
N TYR A 63 -1.83 2.07 11.05
CA TYR A 63 -3.12 2.16 10.38
C TYR A 63 -3.32 1.15 9.24
N SER A 64 -4.58 0.78 9.03
CA SER A 64 -5.01 0.05 7.83
C SER A 64 -4.95 0.95 6.60
N LEU A 65 -4.43 0.41 5.51
CA LEU A 65 -4.27 1.10 4.25
C LEU A 65 -5.47 0.83 3.34
N HIS A 66 -5.89 1.85 2.62
CA HIS A 66 -7.02 1.81 1.71
C HIS A 66 -6.65 2.42 0.35
N LEU A 67 -7.25 1.86 -0.69
CA LEU A 67 -7.09 2.30 -2.07
C LEU A 67 -8.11 3.41 -2.40
N HIS A 68 -7.69 4.42 -3.17
CA HIS A 68 -8.47 5.58 -3.62
C HIS A 68 -8.94 6.55 -2.54
N ASP A 69 -9.46 6.06 -1.42
CA ASP A 69 -9.95 6.85 -0.29
C ASP A 69 -9.93 6.05 1.03
N ALA A 70 -10.18 6.71 2.17
CA ALA A 70 -10.11 6.10 3.49
C ALA A 70 -11.19 5.03 3.78
N GLY A 71 -12.27 4.97 2.99
CA GLY A 71 -13.30 3.94 3.01
C GLY A 71 -13.23 2.96 1.84
N GLY A 72 -12.23 3.10 0.98
CA GLY A 72 -12.03 2.27 -0.19
C GLY A 72 -11.50 0.86 0.14
N PRO A 73 -11.19 0.05 -0.90
CA PRO A 73 -10.72 -1.31 -0.74
C PRO A 73 -9.51 -1.38 0.19
N MET A 74 -9.63 -2.19 1.24
CA MET A 74 -8.55 -2.36 2.21
C MET A 74 -7.39 -3.16 1.60
N LEU A 75 -6.19 -2.66 1.80
CA LEU A 75 -4.95 -3.31 1.37
C LEU A 75 -4.47 -4.31 2.41
N SER A 76 -4.32 -5.55 1.99
CA SER A 76 -3.67 -6.62 2.75
C SER A 76 -2.21 -6.70 2.34
N LEU A 77 -1.32 -6.23 3.21
CA LEU A 77 0.12 -6.28 2.97
C LEU A 77 0.57 -7.75 2.97
N GLN A 78 1.32 -8.12 1.94
CA GLN A 78 1.89 -9.45 1.84
C GLN A 78 3.36 -9.43 2.23
N ASP A 79 3.81 -10.53 2.84
CA ASP A 79 5.21 -10.72 3.16
C ASP A 79 6.07 -10.65 1.88
N LEU A 80 7.09 -9.82 1.95
CA LEU A 80 8.11 -9.76 0.91
C LEU A 80 8.97 -11.02 1.02
N PRO A 81 9.19 -11.78 -0.06
CA PRO A 81 9.96 -13.03 -0.02
C PRO A 81 11.43 -12.84 0.39
N TYR A 82 11.89 -11.60 0.51
CA TYR A 82 13.17 -11.26 1.09
C TYR A 82 12.95 -10.25 2.23
N ALA A 83 13.20 -10.69 3.46
CA ALA A 83 13.38 -9.80 4.59
C ALA A 83 14.62 -8.95 4.29
N ILE A 84 14.43 -7.65 4.06
CA ILE A 84 15.57 -6.72 4.09
C ILE A 84 15.86 -6.52 5.57
N GLU A 85 16.95 -7.12 6.03
CA GLU A 85 17.52 -6.92 7.36
C GLU A 85 17.65 -5.42 7.60
N GLU A 86 17.01 -4.91 8.66
CA GLU A 86 17.25 -3.55 9.11
C GLU A 86 18.67 -3.51 9.65
N GLU A 87 19.61 -2.94 8.89
CA GLU A 87 20.93 -2.58 9.42
C GLU A 87 20.71 -1.61 10.59
N GLN A 88 20.96 -2.11 11.81
CA GLN A 88 20.90 -1.37 13.07
C GLN A 88 22.06 -0.38 13.20
#